data_AF-A0AAD5ZUI0-F1
#
_entry.id   AF-A0AAD5ZUI0-F1
#
_cell.length_a   1.000
_cell.length_b   1.000
_cell.length_c   1.000
_cell.angle_alpha   90.00
_cell.angle_beta   90.00
_cell.angle_gamma   90.00
#
_symmetry.space_group_name_H-M   'P 1'
#
loop_
_entity.id
_entity.type
_entity.pdbx_description
1 polymer ?
#
loop_
_entity_poly.entity_id
_entity_poly.type
_entity_poly.pdbx_seq_one_letter_code
_entity_poly.pdbx_strand_id
1 'polypeptide(L)'
;MDGRPEDLVPLIFTGDINEGSQLIFPTRAAHVTATFDLNTPCSALCEPLFLASPSKINHYSSDPPHTILKKSTPKHPEKHMGSIRKMTGSSSWSQALVQISPYTFSAIGIAISIGVSVLGAAWGIYITGSSLIGAAIKAPRITSKNLISVIFCEAVAIYGVIVAIILQTKLESVPSSQIYAPESLRAGYAIFSSGIIVGFANLVCGICVGIIGSSCALSDAQNSSLFVKILVIEIFGSALGLFGVIVGIIMSAQASWPAKAA
;
A
#
# COMPACT_ATOMS: atom_id res chain seq x y z
N MET A 1 28.39 12.00 51.33
CA MET A 1 27.32 11.32 52.09
C MET A 1 26.56 12.45 52.76
N ASP A 2 25.47 13.01 52.24
CA ASP A 2 24.28 12.43 51.61
C ASP A 2 23.61 13.60 50.82
N GLY A 3 23.15 13.54 49.56
CA GLY A 3 22.59 12.43 48.80
C GLY A 3 21.11 12.67 48.43
N ARG A 4 20.69 13.91 48.08
CA ARG A 4 19.30 14.20 47.65
C ARG A 4 19.11 13.87 46.16
N PRO A 5 18.06 13.12 45.76
CA PRO A 5 17.82 12.72 44.37
C PRO A 5 16.92 13.73 43.65
N GLU A 6 17.33 15.00 43.55
CA GLU A 6 16.51 16.06 42.93
C GLU A 6 17.08 16.60 41.60
N ASP A 7 18.29 16.20 41.19
CA ASP A 7 19.01 16.86 40.08
C ASP A 7 19.35 15.96 38.87
N LEU A 8 18.56 14.91 38.59
CA LEU A 8 18.76 14.07 37.40
C LEU A 8 17.52 13.97 36.51
N VAL A 9 16.87 15.10 36.24
CA VAL A 9 16.02 15.26 35.05
C VAL A 9 16.76 16.19 34.09
N PRO A 10 17.54 15.69 33.12
CA PRO A 10 18.08 16.55 32.11
C PRO A 10 16.96 16.92 31.14
N LEU A 11 16.50 18.16 31.23
CA LEU A 11 16.32 19.06 30.09
C LEU A 11 15.65 18.42 28.84
N ILE A 12 14.37 18.06 28.94
CA ILE A 12 13.53 17.75 27.79
C ILE A 12 12.26 18.63 27.91
N PHE A 13 12.23 19.69 27.12
CA PHE A 13 11.13 20.65 26.92
C PHE A 13 10.73 21.55 28.10
N THR A 14 11.56 22.57 28.34
CA THR A 14 11.02 23.93 28.54
C THR A 14 11.50 24.76 27.35
N GLY A 15 10.62 24.94 26.36
CA GLY A 15 10.87 25.77 25.19
C GLY A 15 9.58 26.51 24.86
N ASP A 16 9.66 27.82 24.99
CA ASP A 16 8.60 28.80 24.82
C ASP A 16 7.75 28.62 23.55
N ILE A 17 6.48 28.99 23.69
CA ILE A 17 5.50 29.15 22.63
C ILE A 17 5.79 30.48 21.93
N ASN A 18 6.88 30.60 21.17
CA ASN A 18 7.00 31.63 20.13
C ASN A 18 8.17 31.38 19.18
N GLU A 19 7.88 31.54 17.89
CA GLU A 19 8.77 31.58 16.72
C GLU A 19 9.73 30.38 16.48
N GLY A 20 9.46 29.63 15.40
CA GLY A 20 10.51 28.95 14.63
C GLY A 20 11.01 27.61 15.18
N SER A 21 10.14 26.64 15.42
CA SER A 21 10.54 25.29 15.83
C SER A 21 11.07 24.48 14.64
N GLN A 22 12.39 24.54 14.43
CA GLN A 22 13.16 23.50 13.76
C GLN A 22 12.79 22.13 14.33
N LEU A 23 12.36 21.22 13.45
CA LEU A 23 12.23 19.78 13.66
C LEU A 23 13.60 19.19 14.02
N ILE A 24 14.04 19.38 15.27
CA ILE A 24 15.19 18.66 15.81
C ILE A 24 14.65 17.32 16.31
N PHE A 25 14.56 16.37 15.38
CA PHE A 25 14.57 14.95 15.73
C PHE A 25 15.74 14.71 16.70
N PRO A 26 15.54 13.99 17.82
CA PRO A 26 16.67 13.49 18.58
C PRO A 26 17.36 12.40 17.76
N THR A 27 18.25 12.80 16.84
CA THR A 27 19.06 11.93 15.98
C THR A 27 20.05 11.05 16.75
N ARG A 28 20.07 11.10 18.09
CA ARG A 28 20.99 10.33 18.93
C ARG A 28 20.40 9.06 19.55
N ALA A 29 19.09 8.82 19.41
CA ALA A 29 18.47 7.51 19.65
C ALA A 29 18.33 6.67 18.36
N ALA A 30 18.59 7.28 17.19
CA ALA A 30 18.57 6.63 15.88
C ALA A 30 19.80 5.73 15.59
N HIS A 31 20.70 5.58 16.57
CA HIS A 31 21.84 4.67 16.49
C HIS A 31 21.58 3.28 17.08
N VAL A 32 20.32 2.99 17.45
CA VAL A 32 19.83 1.61 17.42
C VAL A 32 19.25 1.39 16.03
N THR A 33 20.16 1.25 15.08
CA THR A 33 19.94 0.41 13.91
C THR A 33 19.54 -0.95 14.44
N ALA A 34 18.24 -1.20 14.61
CA ALA A 34 17.73 -2.55 14.55
C ALA A 34 17.99 -2.99 13.11
N THR A 35 19.11 -3.67 12.94
CA THR A 35 19.30 -4.68 11.92
C THR A 35 17.97 -5.37 11.67
N PHE A 36 17.49 -5.25 10.44
CA PHE A 36 16.47 -6.14 9.89
C PHE A 36 17.10 -7.55 9.92
N ASP A 37 17.00 -8.22 11.07
CA ASP A 37 17.48 -9.58 11.22
C ASP A 37 16.45 -10.48 10.55
N LEU A 38 16.78 -10.93 9.33
CA LEU A 38 15.98 -11.81 8.49
C LEU A 38 15.72 -13.20 9.11
N ASN A 39 16.04 -13.42 10.39
CA ASN A 39 16.08 -14.74 11.01
C ASN A 39 15.20 -14.95 12.25
N THR A 40 14.25 -14.06 12.55
CA THR A 40 13.23 -14.34 13.59
C THR A 40 11.99 -14.97 12.95
N PRO A 41 11.55 -16.18 13.36
CA PRO A 41 10.53 -16.93 12.64
C PRO A 41 9.16 -16.25 12.74
N CYS A 42 8.69 -15.76 11.59
CA CYS A 42 7.41 -15.12 11.33
C CYS A 42 6.23 -16.13 11.38
N SER A 43 6.05 -16.83 12.50
CA SER A 43 5.13 -17.98 12.61
C SER A 43 4.02 -17.86 13.66
N ALA A 44 3.82 -16.70 14.30
CA ALA A 44 2.84 -16.59 15.40
C ALA A 44 1.77 -15.48 15.28
N LEU A 45 1.70 -14.74 14.17
CA LEU A 45 0.66 -13.70 13.96
C LEU A 45 -0.07 -13.79 12.61
N CYS A 46 0.13 -14.86 11.85
CA CYS A 46 -0.45 -15.05 10.51
C CYS A 46 -1.42 -16.24 10.45
N GLU A 47 -2.35 -16.34 11.40
CA GLU A 47 -3.62 -17.07 11.24
C GLU A 47 -4.66 -16.27 12.04
N PRO A 48 -5.73 -15.71 11.42
CA PRO A 48 -6.57 -16.36 10.42
C PRO A 48 -7.02 -15.43 9.25
N LEU A 49 -6.65 -15.73 8.00
CA LEU A 49 -7.41 -15.26 6.83
C LEU A 49 -7.28 -16.14 5.56
N PHE A 50 -6.78 -17.38 5.68
CA PHE A 50 -6.55 -18.27 4.55
C PHE A 50 -7.54 -19.44 4.45
N LEU A 51 -8.82 -19.21 4.78
CA LEU A 51 -9.89 -20.16 4.53
C LEU A 51 -11.12 -19.48 3.93
N ALA A 52 -11.01 -19.08 2.66
CA ALA A 52 -12.15 -18.95 1.74
C ALA A 52 -11.70 -18.88 0.27
N SER A 53 -11.58 -20.06 -0.36
CA SER A 53 -12.08 -20.40 -1.72
C SER A 53 -11.08 -21.22 -2.55
N PRO A 54 -11.38 -22.50 -2.82
CA PRO A 54 -10.65 -23.34 -3.76
C PRO A 54 -11.27 -23.22 -5.17
N SER A 55 -10.47 -22.88 -6.18
CA SER A 55 -10.84 -23.23 -7.57
C SER A 55 -9.63 -23.59 -8.42
N LYS A 56 -9.40 -24.91 -8.48
CA LYS A 56 -8.84 -25.72 -9.56
C LYS A 56 -7.63 -25.18 -10.33
N ILE A 57 -6.48 -25.68 -9.91
CA ILE A 57 -5.35 -26.03 -10.76
C ILE A 57 -5.86 -27.03 -11.81
N ASN A 58 -5.81 -26.67 -13.10
CA ASN A 58 -5.90 -27.65 -14.19
C ASN A 58 -4.56 -27.69 -14.92
N HIS A 59 -4.05 -28.92 -14.91
CA HIS A 59 -2.85 -29.45 -15.52
C HIS A 59 -2.49 -28.87 -16.89
N TYR A 60 -1.23 -28.47 -17.00
CA TYR A 60 -0.46 -28.51 -18.23
C TYR A 60 -0.30 -29.98 -18.63
N SER A 61 -0.83 -30.38 -19.79
CA SER A 61 -0.61 -31.71 -20.34
C SER A 61 -0.31 -31.61 -21.83
N SER A 62 0.84 -32.16 -22.18
CA SER A 62 1.41 -32.37 -23.50
C SER A 62 0.57 -33.37 -24.30
N ASP A 63 0.31 -33.09 -25.58
CA ASP A 63 0.57 -33.96 -26.76
C ASP A 63 -0.26 -33.58 -28.02
N PRO A 64 0.32 -33.65 -29.25
CA PRO A 64 -0.38 -33.71 -30.56
C PRO A 64 -0.60 -35.21 -30.98
N PRO A 65 -1.07 -35.64 -32.19
CA PRO A 65 -1.51 -34.97 -33.43
C PRO A 65 -2.85 -35.52 -34.06
N HIS A 66 -3.17 -35.04 -35.28
CA HIS A 66 -4.07 -35.58 -36.34
C HIS A 66 -5.56 -35.16 -36.38
N THR A 67 -5.95 -34.29 -37.34
CA THR A 67 -6.44 -34.60 -38.71
C THR A 67 -7.96 -34.90 -38.75
N ILE A 68 -8.80 -33.90 -39.08
CA ILE A 68 -9.92 -34.04 -40.05
C ILE A 68 -10.14 -32.71 -40.78
N LEU A 69 -10.16 -32.85 -42.09
CA LEU A 69 -10.39 -31.88 -43.14
C LEU A 69 -11.84 -31.36 -43.17
N LYS A 70 -12.02 -30.03 -43.35
CA LYS A 70 -12.96 -29.55 -44.37
C LYS A 70 -12.30 -28.47 -45.23
N LYS A 71 -12.34 -28.76 -46.52
CA LYS A 71 -11.69 -28.12 -47.65
C LYS A 71 -12.68 -27.13 -48.27
N SER A 72 -12.33 -25.85 -48.37
CA SER A 72 -12.93 -24.93 -49.33
C SER A 72 -11.89 -23.88 -49.74
N THR A 73 -11.35 -24.05 -50.93
CA THR A 73 -10.45 -23.13 -51.67
C THR A 73 -10.95 -23.07 -53.12
N PRO A 74 -10.60 -22.07 -53.95
CA PRO A 74 -10.28 -20.66 -53.67
C PRO A 74 -10.94 -19.69 -54.70
N LYS A 75 -10.95 -18.39 -54.41
CA LYS A 75 -10.96 -17.32 -55.44
C LYS A 75 -9.97 -16.23 -55.01
N HIS A 76 -8.81 -16.21 -55.67
CA HIS A 76 -7.87 -15.07 -55.72
C HIS A 76 -8.20 -14.25 -56.99
N PRO A 77 -7.90 -12.94 -57.08
CA PRO A 77 -6.56 -12.38 -56.86
C PRO A 77 -6.51 -11.12 -55.97
N GLU A 78 -5.48 -11.01 -55.13
CA GLU A 78 -4.51 -9.88 -55.20
C GLU A 78 -5.04 -8.53 -54.67
N LYS A 79 -4.83 -8.29 -53.37
CA LYS A 79 -4.27 -7.03 -52.87
C LYS A 79 -3.35 -7.32 -51.68
N HIS A 80 -2.07 -7.50 -52.00
CA HIS A 80 -1.00 -7.30 -51.06
C HIS A 80 -1.05 -5.88 -50.48
N MET A 81 -0.61 -5.76 -49.23
CA MET A 81 0.05 -4.58 -48.69
C MET A 81 -0.84 -3.40 -48.24
N GLY A 82 -0.76 -3.13 -46.94
CA GLY A 82 -0.59 -1.75 -46.48
C GLY A 82 -1.79 -1.08 -45.82
N SER A 83 -2.13 -1.46 -44.59
CA SER A 83 -2.58 -0.46 -43.61
C SER A 83 -2.40 -0.90 -42.15
N ILE A 84 -1.22 -1.44 -41.79
CA ILE A 84 -0.68 -1.07 -40.48
C ILE A 84 -0.24 0.37 -40.64
N ARG A 85 -1.12 1.30 -40.27
CA ARG A 85 -0.76 2.71 -40.12
C ARG A 85 0.26 2.77 -39.00
N LYS A 86 1.55 2.58 -39.34
CA LYS A 86 2.67 3.00 -38.54
C LYS A 86 2.47 4.48 -38.27
N MET A 87 1.98 4.84 -37.08
CA MET A 87 2.23 6.16 -36.54
C MET A 87 3.71 6.22 -36.15
N THR A 88 4.54 6.44 -37.16
CA THR A 88 5.94 6.88 -37.01
C THR A 88 5.91 8.28 -36.41
N GLY A 89 6.37 8.39 -35.18
CA GLY A 89 6.42 9.64 -34.42
C GLY A 89 6.34 9.46 -32.90
N SER A 90 6.07 8.24 -32.42
CA SER A 90 5.98 7.99 -30.99
C SER A 90 7.35 7.70 -30.39
N SER A 91 7.77 8.48 -29.40
CA SER A 91 9.03 8.36 -28.65
C SER A 91 9.28 6.92 -28.17
N SER A 92 10.55 6.48 -28.11
CA SER A 92 10.97 5.11 -27.71
C SER A 92 10.20 4.57 -26.49
N TRP A 93 9.93 5.43 -25.52
CA TRP A 93 9.18 5.13 -24.29
C TRP A 93 7.73 4.69 -24.51
N SER A 94 7.03 5.29 -25.46
CA SER A 94 5.63 4.95 -25.75
C SER A 94 5.50 3.57 -26.39
N GLN A 95 6.45 3.17 -27.24
CA GLN A 95 6.51 1.83 -27.78
C GLN A 95 6.82 0.82 -26.68
N ALA A 96 7.77 1.13 -25.78
CA ALA A 96 8.10 0.27 -24.65
C ALA A 96 6.88 -0.02 -23.75
N LEU A 97 6.07 1.00 -23.44
CA LEU A 97 4.86 0.84 -22.61
C LEU A 97 3.80 -0.06 -23.25
N VAL A 98 3.62 -0.01 -24.57
CA VAL A 98 2.64 -0.84 -25.28
C VAL A 98 3.12 -2.30 -25.45
N GLN A 99 4.43 -2.56 -25.38
CA GLN A 99 4.98 -3.91 -25.47
C GLN A 99 4.85 -4.71 -24.17
N ILE A 100 4.80 -4.03 -23.01
CA ILE A 100 4.65 -4.67 -21.70
C ILE A 100 3.22 -5.22 -21.55
N SER A 101 3.10 -6.42 -20.98
CA SER A 101 1.79 -7.04 -20.79
C SER A 101 0.93 -6.27 -19.77
N PRO A 102 -0.38 -6.06 -20.02
CA PRO A 102 -1.25 -5.36 -19.08
C PRO A 102 -1.39 -6.09 -17.74
N TYR A 103 -1.28 -7.42 -17.74
CA TYR A 103 -1.27 -8.23 -16.52
C TYR A 103 -0.08 -7.89 -15.61
N THR A 104 1.10 -7.64 -16.18
CA THR A 104 2.28 -7.22 -15.42
C THR A 104 2.05 -5.86 -14.75
N PHE A 105 1.48 -4.89 -15.46
CA PHE A 105 1.14 -3.59 -14.87
C PHE A 105 0.14 -3.72 -13.72
N SER A 106 -0.91 -4.51 -13.90
CA SER A 106 -1.88 -4.75 -12.83
C SER A 106 -1.26 -5.45 -11.62
N ALA A 107 -0.43 -6.48 -11.83
CA ALA A 107 0.24 -7.20 -10.75
C ALA A 107 1.18 -6.28 -9.95
N ILE A 108 1.95 -5.42 -10.63
CA ILE A 108 2.80 -4.42 -9.97
C ILE A 108 1.95 -3.43 -9.17
N GLY A 109 0.82 -2.96 -9.73
CA GLY A 109 -0.10 -2.07 -9.02
C GLY A 109 -0.63 -2.67 -7.71
N ILE A 110 -1.07 -3.92 -7.75
CA ILE A 110 -1.56 -4.67 -6.58
C ILE A 110 -0.44 -4.83 -5.54
N ALA A 111 0.77 -5.20 -5.97
CA ALA A 111 1.93 -5.35 -5.10
C ALA A 111 2.33 -4.03 -4.42
N ILE A 112 2.37 -2.92 -5.18
CA ILE A 112 2.66 -1.58 -4.64
C ILE A 112 1.59 -1.15 -3.64
N SER A 113 0.32 -1.41 -3.93
CA SER A 113 -0.80 -1.05 -3.05
C SER A 113 -0.63 -1.64 -1.65
N ILE A 114 -0.36 -2.94 -1.54
CA ILE A 114 -0.12 -3.60 -0.24
C ILE A 114 1.23 -3.16 0.34
N GLY A 115 2.31 -3.30 -0.42
CA GLY A 115 3.66 -3.11 0.09
C GLY A 115 3.89 -1.72 0.66
N VAL A 116 3.47 -0.68 -0.07
CA VAL A 116 3.66 0.71 0.34
C VAL A 116 2.69 1.09 1.48
N SER A 117 1.48 0.54 1.52
CA SER A 117 0.55 0.76 2.64
C SER A 117 1.08 0.17 3.95
N VAL A 118 1.58 -1.08 3.90
CA VAL A 118 2.14 -1.76 5.09
C VAL A 118 3.41 -1.06 5.56
N LEU A 119 4.25 -0.57 4.64
CA LEU A 119 5.43 0.23 4.99
C LEU A 119 5.04 1.50 5.77
N GLY A 120 3.99 2.19 5.36
CA GLY A 120 3.47 3.37 6.07
C GLY A 120 2.97 3.08 7.46
N ALA A 121 2.21 1.99 7.61
CA ALA A 121 1.73 1.54 8.91
C ALA A 121 2.90 1.16 9.84
N ALA A 122 3.88 0.38 9.34
CA ALA A 122 5.06 -0.01 10.11
C ALA A 122 5.86 1.22 10.57
N TRP A 123 6.02 2.23 9.71
CA TRP A 123 6.70 3.48 10.07
C TRP A 123 5.91 4.25 11.14
N GLY A 124 4.59 4.37 10.99
CA GLY A 124 3.73 5.04 11.97
C GLY A 124 3.79 4.38 13.36
N ILE A 125 3.70 3.04 13.39
CA ILE A 125 3.81 2.23 14.61
C ILE A 125 5.17 2.42 15.28
N TYR A 126 6.26 2.45 14.50
CA TYR A 126 7.61 2.67 15.05
C TYR A 126 7.73 4.04 15.74
N ILE A 127 7.21 5.12 15.11
CA ILE A 127 7.27 6.48 15.67
C ILE A 127 6.42 6.59 16.95
N THR A 128 5.16 6.12 16.91
CA THR A 128 4.28 6.18 18.09
C THR A 128 4.74 5.23 19.19
N GLY A 129 5.15 4.01 18.85
CA GLY A 129 5.56 2.97 19.80
C GLY A 129 6.81 3.33 20.59
N SER A 130 7.84 3.88 19.93
CA SER A 130 9.07 4.32 20.61
C SER A 130 8.78 5.43 21.64
N SER A 131 7.90 6.36 21.29
CA SER A 131 7.46 7.47 22.14
C SER A 131 6.58 6.99 23.31
N LEU A 132 5.68 6.04 23.03
CA LEU A 132 4.80 5.43 24.02
C LEU A 132 5.58 4.68 25.10
N ILE A 133 6.57 3.86 24.70
CA ILE A 133 7.41 3.11 25.65
C ILE A 133 8.25 4.08 26.49
N GLY A 134 8.82 5.13 25.88
CA GLY A 134 9.56 6.16 26.61
C GLY A 134 8.72 6.87 27.67
N ALA A 135 7.48 7.22 27.35
CA ALA A 135 6.55 7.85 28.29
C ALA A 135 6.02 6.88 29.36
N ALA A 136 5.88 5.59 29.02
CA ALA A 136 5.35 4.57 29.92
C ALA A 136 6.24 4.28 31.13
N ILE A 137 7.56 4.52 31.04
CA ILE A 137 8.50 4.31 32.16
C ILE A 137 8.11 5.18 33.37
N LYS A 138 7.75 6.45 33.14
CA LYS A 138 7.39 7.38 34.21
C LYS A 138 5.90 7.33 34.57
N ALA A 139 5.05 6.96 33.62
CA ALA A 139 3.60 6.89 33.83
C ALA A 139 2.98 5.67 33.12
N PRO A 140 3.04 4.45 33.69
CA PRO A 140 2.60 3.22 33.01
C PRO A 140 1.09 3.17 32.72
N ARG A 141 0.28 3.96 33.45
CA ARG A 141 -1.18 4.07 33.27
C ARG A 141 -1.62 4.60 31.90
N ILE A 142 -0.70 5.18 31.10
CA ILE A 142 -0.99 5.77 29.78
C ILE A 142 -1.00 4.73 28.66
N THR A 143 -0.38 3.55 28.90
CA THR A 143 -0.16 2.53 27.86
C THR A 143 -1.44 2.00 27.24
N SER A 144 -2.46 1.72 28.05
CA SER A 144 -3.74 1.18 27.57
C SER A 144 -4.60 2.20 26.83
N LYS A 145 -4.48 3.50 27.15
CA LYS A 145 -5.24 4.56 26.47
C LYS A 145 -4.65 4.90 25.11
N ASN A 146 -3.32 5.05 25.06
CA ASN A 146 -2.61 5.48 23.86
C ASN A 146 -2.38 4.33 22.86
N LEU A 147 -2.77 3.09 23.20
CA LEU A 147 -2.80 1.96 22.27
C LEU A 147 -3.78 2.22 21.12
N ILE A 148 -4.79 3.07 21.31
CA ILE A 148 -5.72 3.47 20.25
C ILE A 148 -4.99 4.04 19.03
N SER A 149 -3.91 4.79 19.24
CA SER A 149 -3.17 5.43 18.14
C SER A 149 -2.39 4.43 17.29
N VAL A 150 -1.94 3.33 17.92
CA VAL A 150 -1.30 2.21 17.22
C VAL A 150 -2.32 1.48 16.34
N ILE A 151 -3.55 1.30 16.84
CA ILE A 151 -4.64 0.66 16.08
C ILE A 151 -5.03 1.49 14.86
N PHE A 152 -5.04 2.82 14.95
CA PHE A 152 -5.30 3.67 13.79
C PHE A 152 -4.21 3.57 12.72
N CYS A 153 -2.93 3.44 13.12
CA CYS A 153 -1.85 3.15 12.16
C CYS A 153 -2.02 1.77 11.50
N GLU A 154 -2.49 0.75 12.24
CA GLU A 154 -2.76 -0.58 11.70
C GLU A 154 -3.94 -0.59 10.71
N ALA A 155 -5.01 0.16 11.02
CA ALA A 155 -6.18 0.28 10.15
C ALA A 155 -5.81 0.76 8.74
N VAL A 156 -4.78 1.62 8.61
CA VAL A 156 -4.25 2.08 7.32
C VAL A 156 -3.64 0.95 6.49
N ALA A 157 -3.02 -0.06 7.12
CA ALA A 157 -2.55 -1.24 6.40
C ALA A 157 -3.71 -2.09 5.88
N ILE A 158 -4.76 -2.25 6.68
CA ILE A 158 -5.97 -3.01 6.30
C ILE A 158 -6.64 -2.37 5.09
N TYR A 159 -6.67 -1.04 4.99
CA TYR A 159 -7.17 -0.34 3.81
C TYR A 159 -6.40 -0.74 2.53
N GLY A 160 -5.07 -0.84 2.60
CA GLY A 160 -4.24 -1.29 1.48
C GLY A 160 -4.50 -2.74 1.09
N VAL A 161 -4.64 -3.63 2.07
CA VAL A 161 -4.94 -5.06 1.83
C VAL A 161 -6.31 -5.24 1.18
N ILE A 162 -7.35 -4.54 1.68
CA ILE A 162 -8.70 -4.60 1.11
C ILE A 162 -8.70 -4.16 -0.35
N VAL A 163 -8.06 -3.02 -0.66
CA VAL A 163 -7.99 -2.54 -2.05
C VAL A 163 -7.28 -3.54 -2.95
N ALA A 164 -6.18 -4.12 -2.50
CA ALA A 164 -5.45 -5.09 -3.29
C ALA A 164 -6.26 -6.36 -3.61
N ILE A 165 -7.06 -6.85 -2.64
CA ILE A 165 -8.01 -7.94 -2.87
C ILE A 165 -9.05 -7.52 -3.92
N ILE A 166 -9.63 -6.31 -3.79
CA ILE A 166 -10.60 -5.79 -4.76
C ILE A 166 -9.98 -5.72 -6.16
N LEU A 167 -8.77 -5.18 -6.30
CA LEU A 167 -8.08 -5.09 -7.60
C LEU A 167 -7.78 -6.48 -8.19
N GLN A 168 -7.46 -7.47 -7.37
CA GLN A 168 -7.25 -8.84 -7.82
C GLN A 168 -8.55 -9.46 -8.35
N THR A 169 -9.70 -9.20 -7.72
CA THR A 169 -11.01 -9.70 -8.22
C THR A 169 -11.43 -9.07 -9.55
N LYS A 170 -10.82 -7.94 -9.95
CA LYS A 170 -11.06 -7.28 -11.24
C LYS A 170 -10.25 -7.87 -12.38
N LEU A 171 -9.32 -8.79 -12.13
CA LEU A 171 -8.52 -9.40 -13.19
C LEU A 171 -9.28 -10.54 -13.85
N GLU A 172 -9.55 -10.39 -15.15
CA GLU A 172 -10.20 -11.41 -15.97
C GLU A 172 -9.22 -12.06 -16.96
N SER A 173 -9.51 -13.32 -17.31
CA SER A 173 -8.74 -14.06 -18.32
C SER A 173 -9.20 -13.68 -19.73
N VAL A 174 -8.30 -13.03 -20.49
CA VAL A 174 -8.53 -12.59 -21.86
C VAL A 174 -7.85 -13.57 -22.84
N PRO A 175 -8.48 -13.91 -23.99
CA PRO A 175 -7.85 -14.75 -25.01
C PRO A 175 -6.58 -14.10 -25.58
N SER A 176 -5.57 -14.91 -25.91
CA SER A 176 -4.24 -14.45 -26.34
C SER A 176 -4.23 -13.48 -27.54
N SER A 177 -5.27 -13.52 -28.37
CA SER A 177 -5.44 -12.61 -29.52
C SER A 177 -5.84 -11.18 -29.14
N GLN A 178 -6.38 -10.95 -27.93
CA GLN A 178 -6.91 -9.66 -27.47
C GLN A 178 -6.16 -9.07 -26.27
N ILE A 179 -5.04 -9.67 -25.85
CA ILE A 179 -4.23 -9.19 -24.72
C ILE A 179 -3.75 -7.75 -24.96
N TYR A 180 -3.34 -7.42 -26.19
CA TYR A 180 -2.83 -6.10 -26.57
C TYR A 180 -3.91 -5.19 -27.18
N ALA A 181 -5.20 -5.51 -26.99
CA ALA A 181 -6.27 -4.63 -27.39
C ALA A 181 -6.25 -3.34 -26.55
N PRO A 182 -6.66 -2.19 -27.12
CA PRO A 182 -6.67 -0.91 -26.40
C PRO A 182 -7.49 -0.94 -25.11
N GLU A 183 -8.57 -1.73 -25.07
CA GLU A 183 -9.38 -1.93 -23.86
C GLU A 183 -8.63 -2.66 -22.75
N SER A 184 -7.93 -3.75 -23.07
CA SER A 184 -7.10 -4.51 -22.11
C SER A 184 -5.96 -3.67 -21.55
N LEU A 185 -5.32 -2.84 -22.41
CA LEU A 185 -4.26 -1.93 -21.98
C LEU A 185 -4.80 -0.84 -21.04
N ARG A 186 -5.95 -0.22 -21.38
CA ARG A 186 -6.60 0.79 -20.55
C ARG A 186 -7.00 0.22 -19.18
N ALA A 187 -7.55 -0.99 -19.14
CA ALA A 187 -7.88 -1.68 -17.90
C ALA A 187 -6.62 -1.95 -17.04
N GLY A 188 -5.54 -2.44 -17.66
CA GLY A 188 -4.26 -2.68 -16.99
C GLY A 188 -3.66 -1.43 -16.34
N TYR A 189 -3.65 -0.32 -17.06
CA TYR A 189 -3.17 0.97 -16.55
C TYR A 189 -4.05 1.55 -15.45
N ALA A 190 -5.36 1.40 -15.53
CA ALA A 190 -6.29 1.88 -14.50
C ALA A 190 -6.09 1.15 -13.16
N ILE A 191 -5.86 -0.18 -13.19
CA ILE A 191 -5.54 -0.96 -11.99
C ILE A 191 -4.16 -0.59 -11.44
N PHE A 192 -3.17 -0.39 -12.31
CA PHE A 192 -1.83 0.03 -11.92
C PHE A 192 -1.83 1.38 -11.20
N SER A 193 -2.47 2.40 -11.78
CA SER A 193 -2.55 3.73 -11.18
C SER A 193 -3.38 3.72 -9.90
N SER A 194 -4.44 2.90 -9.82
CA SER A 194 -5.23 2.73 -8.60
C SER A 194 -4.38 2.22 -7.44
N GLY A 195 -3.58 1.18 -7.69
CA GLY A 195 -2.69 0.62 -6.67
C GLY A 195 -1.63 1.61 -6.18
N ILE A 196 -1.06 2.42 -7.08
CA ILE A 196 -0.10 3.48 -6.73
C ILE A 196 -0.74 4.56 -5.86
N ILE A 197 -1.90 5.10 -6.26
CA ILE A 197 -2.56 6.19 -5.52
C ILE A 197 -2.88 5.74 -4.10
N VAL A 198 -3.46 4.54 -3.95
CA VAL A 198 -3.84 4.02 -2.63
C VAL A 198 -2.60 3.74 -1.78
N GLY A 199 -1.58 3.10 -2.35
CA GLY A 199 -0.33 2.81 -1.64
C GLY A 199 0.32 4.07 -1.07
N PHE A 200 0.52 5.09 -1.90
CA PHE A 200 1.14 6.35 -1.45
C PHE A 200 0.25 7.18 -0.52
N ALA A 201 -1.07 7.19 -0.72
CA ALA A 201 -1.99 7.85 0.20
C ALA A 201 -1.93 7.23 1.60
N ASN A 202 -1.91 5.89 1.67
CA ASN A 202 -1.79 5.15 2.92
C ASN A 202 -0.41 5.29 3.56
N LEU A 203 0.66 5.40 2.77
CA LEU A 203 2.00 5.70 3.27
C LEU A 203 2.04 7.03 4.03
N VAL A 204 1.56 8.09 3.39
CA VAL A 204 1.57 9.44 3.98
C VAL A 204 0.61 9.52 5.17
N CYS A 205 -0.56 8.87 5.06
CA CYS A 205 -1.53 8.77 6.15
C CYS A 205 -0.92 8.09 7.39
N GLY A 206 -0.28 6.92 7.23
CA GLY A 206 0.33 6.17 8.32
C GLY A 206 1.44 6.95 9.03
N ILE A 207 2.28 7.68 8.28
CA ILE A 207 3.32 8.55 8.86
C ILE A 207 2.69 9.73 9.61
N CYS A 208 1.68 10.38 9.03
CA CYS A 208 0.98 11.50 9.66
C CYS A 208 0.34 11.09 11.00
N VAL A 209 -0.42 9.99 11.01
CA VAL A 209 -1.05 9.43 12.21
C VAL A 209 0.00 9.03 13.24
N GLY A 210 1.12 8.42 12.81
CA GLY A 210 2.21 8.05 13.71
C GLY A 210 2.89 9.24 14.42
N ILE A 211 3.01 10.39 13.76
CA ILE A 211 3.56 11.63 14.36
C ILE A 211 2.57 12.21 15.38
N ILE A 212 1.28 12.22 15.04
CA ILE A 212 0.21 12.69 15.94
C ILE A 212 0.13 11.78 17.18
N GLY A 213 0.20 10.46 17.01
CA GLY A 213 0.19 9.47 18.09
C GLY A 213 1.40 9.59 19.03
N SER A 214 2.59 9.87 18.50
CA SER A 214 3.76 10.21 19.32
C SER A 214 3.49 11.45 20.18
N SER A 215 2.93 12.51 19.58
CA SER A 215 2.62 13.76 20.29
C SER A 215 1.54 13.57 21.35
N CYS A 216 0.57 12.68 21.09
CA CYS A 216 -0.46 12.25 22.02
C CYS A 216 0.15 11.55 23.24
N ALA A 217 1.05 10.59 23.02
CA ALA A 217 1.69 9.83 24.08
C ALA A 217 2.50 10.72 25.06
N LEU A 218 3.25 11.69 24.53
CA LEU A 218 4.02 12.62 25.36
C LEU A 218 3.11 13.59 26.14
N SER A 219 2.05 14.09 25.49
CA SER A 219 1.13 15.05 26.11
C SER A 219 0.25 14.40 27.20
N ASP A 220 -0.18 13.15 27.00
CA ASP A 220 -0.96 12.39 27.99
C ASP A 220 -0.13 12.04 29.24
N ALA A 221 1.19 11.84 29.07
CA ALA A 221 2.10 11.65 30.19
C ALA A 221 2.20 12.88 31.10
N GLN A 222 2.05 14.08 30.54
CA GLN A 222 2.00 15.34 31.30
C GLN A 222 0.61 15.56 31.90
N ASN A 223 -0.45 15.50 31.08
CA ASN A 223 -1.81 15.79 31.47
C ASN A 223 -2.83 14.93 30.69
N SER A 224 -3.55 14.06 31.40
CA SER A 224 -4.48 13.13 30.74
C SER A 224 -5.79 13.74 30.22
N SER A 225 -6.04 15.02 30.50
CA SER A 225 -7.19 15.74 29.94
C SER A 225 -6.98 16.12 28.46
N LEU A 226 -5.73 16.09 27.97
CA LEU A 226 -5.38 16.48 26.60
C LEU A 226 -5.55 15.35 25.58
N PHE A 227 -5.58 14.08 26.03
CA PHE A 227 -5.67 12.90 25.17
C PHE A 227 -6.82 12.97 24.15
N VAL A 228 -8.05 13.24 24.60
CA VAL A 228 -9.24 13.26 23.73
C VAL A 228 -9.14 14.37 22.69
N LYS A 229 -8.50 15.51 23.01
CA LYS A 229 -8.36 16.64 22.09
C LYS A 229 -7.40 16.31 20.95
N ILE A 230 -6.31 15.60 21.25
CA ILE A 230 -5.32 15.17 20.24
C ILE A 230 -5.88 14.02 19.40
N LEU A 231 -6.66 13.12 20.01
CA LEU A 231 -7.32 12.00 19.31
C LEU A 231 -8.23 12.49 18.17
N VAL A 232 -8.93 13.62 18.34
CA VAL A 232 -9.75 14.21 17.26
C VAL A 232 -8.90 14.56 16.04
N ILE A 233 -7.70 15.11 16.24
CA ILE A 233 -6.76 15.45 15.14
C ILE A 233 -6.28 14.17 14.46
N GLU A 234 -6.06 13.11 15.25
CA GLU A 234 -5.65 11.81 14.74
C GLU A 234 -6.70 11.19 13.80
N ILE A 235 -7.99 11.29 14.15
CA ILE A 235 -9.09 10.83 13.30
C ILE A 235 -9.09 11.60 11.96
N PHE A 236 -8.91 12.92 11.99
CA PHE A 236 -8.83 13.72 10.76
C PHE A 236 -7.61 13.35 9.90
N GLY A 237 -6.48 13.03 10.53
CA GLY A 237 -5.31 12.50 9.82
C GLY A 237 -5.62 11.17 9.13
N SER A 238 -6.30 10.24 9.82
CA SER A 238 -6.66 8.93 9.28
C SER A 238 -7.65 9.00 8.10
N ALA A 239 -8.47 10.06 8.03
CA ALA A 239 -9.43 10.28 6.94
C ALA A 239 -8.73 10.51 5.58
N LEU A 240 -7.48 11.00 5.58
CA LEU A 240 -6.69 11.18 4.35
C LEU A 240 -6.45 9.86 3.61
N GLY A 241 -6.22 8.77 4.35
CA GLY A 241 -6.07 7.42 3.78
C GLY A 241 -7.37 6.94 3.12
N LEU A 242 -8.51 7.19 3.77
CA LEU A 242 -9.82 6.84 3.22
C LEU A 242 -10.13 7.57 1.91
N PHE A 243 -9.75 8.84 1.78
CA PHE A 243 -9.90 9.55 0.51
C PHE A 243 -9.07 8.92 -0.61
N GLY A 244 -7.83 8.50 -0.31
CA GLY A 244 -7.00 7.75 -1.26
C GLY A 244 -7.65 6.46 -1.73
N VAL A 245 -8.21 5.68 -0.80
CA VAL A 245 -8.94 4.44 -1.09
C VAL A 245 -10.14 4.67 -1.99
N ILE A 246 -10.97 5.68 -1.69
CA ILE A 246 -12.16 6.01 -2.50
C ILE A 246 -11.76 6.34 -3.93
N VAL A 247 -10.74 7.19 -4.11
CA VAL A 247 -10.24 7.55 -5.45
C VAL A 247 -9.70 6.33 -6.19
N GLY A 248 -8.93 5.47 -5.52
CA GLY A 248 -8.42 4.23 -6.10
C GLY A 248 -9.54 3.30 -6.60
N ILE A 249 -10.58 3.10 -5.79
CA ILE A 249 -11.71 2.24 -6.15
C ILE A 249 -12.46 2.80 -7.36
N ILE A 250 -12.79 4.10 -7.35
CA ILE A 250 -13.51 4.74 -8.47
C ILE A 250 -12.71 4.61 -9.77
N MET A 251 -11.40 4.79 -9.72
CA MET A 251 -10.55 4.69 -10.90
C MET A 251 -10.48 3.24 -11.43
N SER A 252 -10.45 2.26 -10.54
CA SER A 252 -10.50 0.83 -10.91
C SER A 252 -11.88 0.38 -11.42
N ALA A 253 -12.97 1.08 -11.05
CA ALA A 253 -14.32 0.74 -11.48
C ALA A 253 -14.53 0.98 -12.99
N GLN A 254 -13.71 1.83 -13.61
CA GLN A 254 -13.74 2.08 -15.06
C GLN A 254 -12.91 1.06 -15.86
N ALA A 255 -12.16 0.17 -15.19
CA ALA A 255 -11.40 -0.88 -15.84
C ALA A 255 -12.35 -2.01 -16.30
N SER A 256 -12.47 -2.19 -17.61
CA SER A 256 -13.29 -3.24 -18.22
C SER A 256 -12.39 -4.11 -19.09
N TRP A 257 -12.35 -5.41 -18.80
CA TRP A 257 -11.66 -6.38 -19.63
C TRP A 257 -12.58 -6.87 -20.75
N PRO A 258 -12.06 -7.10 -21.97
CA PRO A 258 -12.83 -7.78 -23.00
C PRO A 258 -13.00 -9.24 -22.60
N ALA A 259 -14.19 -9.58 -22.12
CA ALA A 259 -14.53 -10.93 -21.70
C ALA A 259 -14.37 -11.93 -22.85
N LYS A 260 -14.02 -13.17 -22.48
CA LYS A 260 -13.99 -14.30 -23.41
C LYS A 260 -15.36 -14.42 -24.08
N ALA A 261 -15.44 -14.26 -25.41
CA ALA A 261 -16.64 -14.62 -26.15
C ALA A 261 -16.90 -16.11 -25.89
N ALA A 262 -18.00 -16.40 -25.20
CA ALA A 262 -18.45 -17.74 -24.88
C ALA A 262 -18.83 -18.51 -26.15
#